data_AF-A0A4Y4K760-F1
#
_entry.id   AF-A0A4Y4K760-F1
#
_cell.length_a   1.000
_cell.length_b   1.000
_cell.length_c   1.000
_cell.angle_alpha   90.00
_cell.angle_beta   90.00
_cell.angle_gamma   90.00
#
_symmetry.space_group_name_H-M   'P 1'
#
loop_
_entity.id
_entity.type
_entity.pdbx_description
1 polymer ?
#
loop_
_entity_poly.entity_id
_entity_poly.type
_entity_poly.pdbx_seq_one_letter_code
_entity_poly.pdbx_strand_id
1 'polypeptide(L)'
;MGTMEMELSLYDWARLPCRRCKSAEHVPEDLLRMAGGHTREETEPRGIEGHVFQETWGTETVVPVARVLMAGLAGHSLSVEARHRFLDLLWGFVVLDDDHLAEACKDVVRSGIWSLYEEVLSGRDKGSARFAYWLLEEVETAPARVQRLLQVARDLLPENLD
;
A
#
# COMPACT_ATOMS: atom_id res chain seq x y z
N MET A 1 4.93 -11.88 16.65
CA MET A 1 5.06 -11.94 15.19
C MET A 1 3.80 -11.34 14.62
N GLY A 2 3.86 -10.14 14.06
CA GLY A 2 2.72 -9.51 13.42
C GLY A 2 2.37 -10.15 12.07
N THR A 3 1.26 -9.73 11.47
CA THR A 3 0.78 -10.17 10.16
C THR A 3 1.79 -9.87 9.06
N MET A 4 2.47 -8.72 9.15
CA MET A 4 3.47 -8.27 8.20
C MET A 4 4.73 -9.16 8.21
N GLU A 5 5.26 -9.49 9.39
CA GLU A 5 6.42 -10.38 9.51
C GLU A 5 6.10 -11.81 9.04
N MET A 6 4.86 -12.25 9.27
CA MET A 6 4.39 -13.53 8.73
C MET A 6 4.39 -13.50 7.18
N GLU A 7 3.82 -12.46 6.56
CA GLU A 7 3.77 -12.33 5.10
C GLU A 7 5.18 -12.23 4.50
N LEU A 8 6.09 -11.46 5.13
CA LEU A 8 7.49 -11.35 4.71
C LEU A 8 8.19 -12.71 4.65
N SER A 9 7.85 -13.64 5.54
CA SER A 9 8.47 -14.97 5.62
C SER A 9 8.06 -15.93 4.49
N LEU A 10 7.04 -15.58 3.70
CA LEU A 10 6.53 -16.43 2.62
C LEU A 10 7.35 -16.33 1.33
N TYR A 11 8.26 -15.35 1.23
CA TYR A 11 8.98 -15.04 0.00
C TYR A 11 10.48 -15.31 0.12
N ASP A 12 11.06 -15.86 -0.94
CA ASP A 12 12.51 -15.92 -1.13
C ASP A 12 12.99 -14.64 -1.83
N TRP A 13 13.23 -13.60 -1.02
CA TRP A 13 13.62 -12.26 -1.49
C TRP A 13 14.94 -12.24 -2.28
N ALA A 14 15.81 -13.25 -2.09
CA ALA A 14 17.05 -13.43 -2.85
C ALA A 14 16.81 -13.74 -4.33
N ARG A 15 15.64 -14.28 -4.66
CA ARG A 15 15.25 -14.65 -6.03
C ARG A 15 14.38 -13.60 -6.71
N LEU A 16 13.94 -12.59 -5.98
CA LEU A 16 13.08 -11.53 -6.50
C LEU A 16 13.90 -10.39 -7.14
N PRO A 17 13.43 -9.83 -8.26
CA PRO A 17 14.17 -8.82 -9.02
C PRO A 17 14.21 -7.46 -8.31
N CYS A 18 15.38 -6.82 -8.32
CA CYS A 18 15.56 -5.43 -7.93
C CYS A 18 16.28 -4.67 -9.03
N ARG A 19 15.91 -3.42 -9.29
CA ARG A 19 16.52 -2.62 -10.36
C ARG A 19 17.97 -2.20 -10.06
N ARG A 20 18.26 -1.86 -8.80
CA ARG A 20 19.56 -1.29 -8.38
C ARG A 20 20.47 -2.29 -7.66
N CYS A 21 19.92 -3.40 -7.19
CA CYS A 21 20.61 -4.43 -6.45
C CYS A 21 20.59 -5.75 -7.22
N LYS A 22 21.39 -6.72 -6.77
CA LYS A 22 21.39 -8.08 -7.33
C LYS A 22 20.05 -8.81 -7.11
N SER A 23 19.39 -8.53 -5.99
CA SER A 23 18.18 -9.18 -5.49
C SER A 23 17.38 -8.19 -4.65
N ALA A 24 16.18 -8.58 -4.22
CA ALA A 24 15.34 -7.82 -3.30
C ALA A 24 15.57 -8.17 -1.82
N GLU A 25 16.72 -8.76 -1.44
CA GLU A 25 16.99 -9.21 -0.05
C GLU A 25 16.92 -8.09 0.99
N HIS A 26 17.13 -6.83 0.58
CA HIS A 26 17.05 -5.67 1.47
C HIS A 26 15.60 -5.25 1.77
N VAL A 27 14.64 -5.63 0.91
CA VAL A 27 13.26 -5.13 0.96
C VAL A 27 12.55 -5.44 2.29
N PRO A 28 12.67 -6.64 2.89
CA PRO A 28 12.07 -6.90 4.20
C PRO A 28 12.52 -5.94 5.30
N GLU A 29 13.82 -5.65 5.38
CA GLU A 29 14.38 -4.73 6.38
C GLU A 29 13.84 -3.32 6.17
N ASP A 30 13.80 -2.85 4.93
CA ASP A 30 13.26 -1.53 4.60
C ASP A 30 11.77 -1.39 4.90
N LEU A 31 10.96 -2.43 4.60
CA LEU A 31 9.55 -2.43 4.92
C LEU A 31 9.31 -2.40 6.44
N LEU A 32 10.07 -3.20 7.21
CA LEU A 32 9.96 -3.19 8.67
C LEU A 32 10.42 -1.86 9.28
N ARG A 33 11.48 -1.26 8.73
CA ARG A 33 11.93 0.09 9.12
C ARG A 33 10.83 1.12 8.89
N MET A 34 10.19 1.10 7.72
CA MET A 34 9.06 1.99 7.42
C MET A 34 7.88 1.76 8.38
N ALA A 35 7.53 0.50 8.65
CA ALA A 35 6.43 0.15 9.55
C ALA A 35 6.66 0.64 10.99
N GLY A 36 7.91 0.68 11.43
CA GLY A 36 8.31 1.19 12.74
C GLY A 36 8.53 2.71 12.81
N GLY A 37 8.43 3.43 11.69
CA GLY A 37 8.63 4.88 11.64
C GLY A 37 7.43 5.66 12.19
N HIS A 38 7.71 6.77 12.86
CA HIS A 38 6.68 7.66 13.43
C HIS A 38 6.69 9.06 12.81
N THR A 39 7.68 9.36 11.98
CA THR A 39 7.79 10.63 11.26
C THR A 39 7.77 10.41 9.76
N ARG A 40 7.51 11.49 9.01
CA ARG A 40 7.56 11.46 7.54
C ARG A 40 8.92 11.01 7.01
N GLU A 41 10.01 11.38 7.69
CA GLU A 41 11.37 11.03 7.29
C GLU A 41 11.67 9.55 7.56
N GLU A 42 11.30 9.05 8.75
CA GLU A 42 11.54 7.64 9.12
C GLU A 42 10.75 6.66 8.24
N THR A 43 9.58 7.10 7.78
CA THR A 43 8.67 6.29 6.95
C THR A 43 8.99 6.41 5.45
N GLU A 44 10.05 7.11 5.05
CA GLU A 44 10.41 7.21 3.63
C GLU A 44 10.73 5.84 3.00
N PRO A 45 10.21 5.57 1.78
CA PRO A 45 10.37 4.31 1.07
C PRO A 45 11.72 4.16 0.37
N ARG A 46 12.83 4.55 1.04
CA ARG A 46 14.17 4.66 0.45
C ARG A 46 14.68 3.36 -0.21
N GLY A 47 14.35 2.20 0.33
CA GLY A 47 14.71 0.89 -0.24
C GLY A 47 13.67 0.29 -1.20
N ILE A 48 12.55 0.98 -1.40
CA ILE A 48 11.45 0.53 -2.26
C ILE A 48 11.41 1.39 -3.53
N GLU A 49 11.33 2.71 -3.37
CA GLU A 49 11.38 3.66 -4.49
C GLU A 49 12.76 3.61 -5.17
N GLY A 50 12.75 3.55 -6.51
CA GLY A 50 13.93 3.38 -7.33
C GLY A 50 14.51 1.96 -7.35
N HIS A 51 14.00 1.04 -6.51
CA HIS A 51 14.46 -0.35 -6.39
C HIS A 51 13.43 -1.36 -6.89
N VAL A 52 12.20 -1.25 -6.40
CA VAL A 52 11.06 -2.11 -6.70
C VAL A 52 10.08 -1.37 -7.62
N PHE A 53 9.95 -0.07 -7.44
CA PHE A 53 9.00 0.80 -8.14
C PHE A 53 9.59 2.20 -8.31
N GLN A 54 9.27 2.91 -9.39
CA GLN A 54 9.46 4.36 -9.48
C GLN A 54 8.56 4.93 -10.57
N GLU A 55 7.83 6.00 -10.23
CA GLU A 55 6.87 6.66 -11.12
C GLU A 55 5.82 5.69 -11.66
N THR A 56 5.95 5.21 -12.91
CA THR A 56 4.97 4.31 -13.53
C THR A 56 5.52 2.91 -13.82
N TRP A 57 6.80 2.65 -13.54
CA TRP A 57 7.41 1.32 -13.76
C TRP A 57 7.63 0.57 -12.44
N GLY A 58 7.60 -0.76 -12.50
CA GLY A 58 7.88 -1.65 -11.37
C GLY A 58 8.59 -2.94 -11.79
N THR A 59 9.19 -3.65 -10.83
CA THR A 59 9.65 -5.03 -11.01
C THR A 59 8.58 -5.99 -10.47
N GLU A 60 8.67 -7.29 -10.79
CA GLU A 60 7.75 -8.32 -10.26
C GLU A 60 7.67 -8.34 -8.71
N THR A 61 8.68 -7.79 -8.03
CA THR A 61 8.73 -7.63 -6.57
C THR A 61 7.63 -6.71 -6.02
N VAL A 62 7.01 -5.86 -6.84
CA VAL A 62 5.88 -5.01 -6.39
C VAL A 62 4.73 -5.82 -5.82
N VAL A 63 4.47 -7.03 -6.35
CA VAL A 63 3.33 -7.86 -5.92
C VAL A 63 3.56 -8.44 -4.52
N PRO A 64 4.70 -9.08 -4.19
CA PRO A 64 5.05 -9.41 -2.80
C PRO A 64 5.03 -8.21 -1.86
N VAL A 65 5.55 -7.05 -2.29
CA VAL A 65 5.53 -5.84 -1.45
C VAL A 65 4.09 -5.39 -1.18
N ALA A 66 3.21 -5.36 -2.19
CA ALA A 66 1.80 -5.02 -2.02
C ALA A 66 1.12 -5.90 -0.96
N ARG A 67 1.42 -7.20 -0.94
CA ARG A 67 0.85 -8.14 0.05
C ARG A 67 1.31 -7.82 1.46
N VAL A 68 2.60 -7.54 1.62
CA VAL A 68 3.17 -7.15 2.91
C VAL A 68 2.58 -5.82 3.41
N LEU A 69 2.42 -4.84 2.52
CA LEU A 69 1.78 -3.55 2.86
C LEU A 69 0.33 -3.75 3.32
N MET A 70 -0.46 -4.55 2.60
CA MET A 70 -1.84 -4.88 3.00
C MET A 70 -1.89 -5.64 4.33
N ALA A 71 -0.98 -6.59 4.56
CA ALA A 71 -0.85 -7.30 5.83
C ALA A 71 -0.52 -6.35 6.99
N GLY A 72 0.32 -5.34 6.75
CA GLY A 72 0.62 -4.28 7.72
C GLY A 72 -0.58 -3.38 8.01
N LEU A 73 -1.33 -2.95 6.99
CA LEU A 73 -2.52 -2.12 7.14
C LEU A 73 -3.64 -2.80 7.94
N ALA A 74 -3.75 -4.13 7.81
CA ALA A 74 -4.68 -4.95 8.59
C ALA A 74 -4.32 -5.02 10.10
N GLY A 75 -3.07 -4.72 10.47
CA GLY A 75 -2.65 -4.62 11.86
C GLY A 75 -2.97 -3.26 12.48
N HIS A 76 -3.14 -3.17 13.80
CA HIS A 76 -3.50 -1.92 14.50
C HIS A 76 -2.32 -1.08 15.00
N SER A 77 -1.06 -1.50 14.76
CA SER A 77 0.13 -0.90 15.39
C SER A 77 0.85 0.16 14.55
N LEU A 78 0.47 0.36 13.28
CA LEU A 78 1.12 1.36 12.43
C LEU A 78 0.79 2.79 12.88
N SER A 79 1.80 3.66 12.86
CA SER A 79 1.63 5.10 12.98
C SER A 79 0.80 5.65 11.81
N VAL A 80 0.26 6.88 11.96
CA VAL A 80 -0.45 7.56 10.87
C VAL A 80 0.47 7.75 9.67
N GLU A 81 1.72 8.12 9.91
CA GLU A 81 2.76 8.34 8.92
C GLU A 81 3.08 7.05 8.15
N ALA A 82 3.22 5.91 8.84
CA ALA A 82 3.49 4.64 8.19
C ALA A 82 2.30 4.16 7.35
N ARG A 83 1.07 4.30 7.87
CA ARG A 83 -0.17 4.00 7.12
C ARG A 83 -0.26 4.83 5.85
N HIS A 84 -0.03 6.13 5.96
CA HIS A 84 -0.04 7.04 4.83
C HIS A 84 0.92 6.57 3.72
N ARG A 85 2.16 6.23 4.09
CA ARG A 85 3.18 5.75 3.14
C ARG A 85 2.86 4.40 2.53
N PHE A 86 2.24 3.51 3.29
CA PHE A 86 1.81 2.21 2.77
C PHE A 86 0.72 2.39 1.70
N LEU A 87 -0.25 3.26 1.94
CA LEU A 87 -1.34 3.55 1.01
C LEU A 87 -0.84 4.29 -0.24
N ASP A 88 0.10 5.23 -0.08
CA ASP A 88 0.76 5.95 -1.18
C ASP A 88 1.50 4.99 -2.14
N LEU A 89 2.28 4.05 -1.58
CA LEU A 89 2.93 3.01 -2.38
C LEU A 89 1.94 2.08 -3.08
N LEU A 90 0.92 1.60 -2.37
CA LEU A 90 -0.12 0.75 -2.94
C LEU A 90 -0.84 1.46 -4.10
N TRP A 91 -1.11 2.76 -3.97
CA TRP A 91 -1.66 3.56 -5.05
C TRP A 91 -0.74 3.52 -6.28
N GLY A 92 0.55 3.81 -6.12
CA GLY A 92 1.52 3.73 -7.21
C GLY A 92 1.58 2.35 -7.87
N PHE A 93 1.39 1.27 -7.11
CA PHE A 93 1.43 -0.10 -7.65
C PHE A 93 0.20 -0.46 -8.50
N VAL A 94 -0.97 0.05 -8.18
CA VAL A 94 -2.20 -0.27 -8.92
C VAL A 94 -2.35 0.54 -10.21
N VAL A 95 -1.56 1.59 -10.39
CA VAL A 95 -1.53 2.42 -11.62
C VAL A 95 -0.21 2.29 -12.41
N LEU A 96 0.50 1.18 -12.25
CA LEU A 96 1.68 0.85 -13.06
C LEU A 96 1.35 0.81 -14.56
N ASP A 97 2.32 1.17 -15.40
CA ASP A 97 2.23 1.05 -16.86
C ASP A 97 2.21 -0.42 -17.33
N ASP A 98 2.73 -1.34 -16.52
CA ASP A 98 2.63 -2.78 -16.76
C ASP A 98 1.29 -3.29 -16.25
N ASP A 99 0.32 -3.42 -17.16
CA ASP A 99 -1.05 -3.87 -16.86
C ASP A 99 -1.09 -5.20 -16.09
N HIS A 100 -0.15 -6.12 -16.34
CA HIS A 100 -0.13 -7.41 -15.65
C HIS A 100 0.29 -7.27 -14.20
N LEU A 101 1.31 -6.45 -13.92
CA LEU A 101 1.73 -6.15 -12.55
C LEU A 101 0.70 -5.28 -11.82
N ALA A 102 0.12 -4.29 -12.50
CA ALA A 102 -0.93 -3.44 -11.96
C ALA A 102 -2.13 -4.28 -11.52
N GLU A 103 -2.64 -5.16 -12.38
CA GLU A 103 -3.79 -6.01 -12.07
C GLU A 103 -3.48 -7.01 -10.94
N ALA A 104 -2.27 -7.58 -10.91
CA ALA A 104 -1.84 -8.44 -9.81
C ALA A 104 -1.80 -7.69 -8.46
N CYS A 105 -1.41 -6.41 -8.47
CA CYS A 105 -1.50 -5.56 -7.28
C CYS A 105 -2.95 -5.23 -6.92
N LYS A 106 -3.83 -4.96 -7.90
CA LYS A 106 -5.27 -4.76 -7.65
C LYS A 106 -5.91 -5.99 -7.03
N ASP A 107 -5.56 -7.20 -7.48
CA ASP A 107 -6.00 -8.46 -6.87
C ASP A 107 -5.63 -8.55 -5.38
N VAL A 108 -4.39 -8.18 -5.05
CA VAL A 108 -3.90 -8.14 -3.67
C VAL A 108 -4.70 -7.13 -2.85
N VAL A 109 -4.89 -5.92 -3.34
CA VAL A 109 -5.65 -4.88 -2.64
C VAL A 109 -7.11 -5.30 -2.44
N ARG A 110 -7.76 -5.92 -3.44
CA ARG A 110 -9.12 -6.47 -3.33
C ARG A 110 -9.25 -7.49 -2.20
N SER A 111 -8.23 -8.30 -1.98
CA SER A 111 -8.27 -9.32 -0.92
C SER A 111 -8.35 -8.72 0.50
N GLY A 112 -7.83 -7.50 0.69
CA GLY A 112 -7.86 -6.76 1.96
C GLY A 112 -8.78 -5.53 1.95
N ILE A 113 -9.77 -5.49 1.06
CA ILE A 113 -10.58 -4.29 0.77
C ILE A 113 -11.25 -3.66 2.02
N TRP A 114 -11.62 -4.47 3.01
CA TRP A 114 -12.24 -3.97 4.24
C TRP A 114 -11.32 -3.08 5.07
N SER A 115 -10.01 -3.31 5.01
CA SER A 115 -9.02 -2.43 5.67
C SER A 115 -9.01 -1.03 5.04
N LEU A 116 -9.31 -0.90 3.74
CA LEU A 116 -9.42 0.40 3.08
C LEU A 116 -10.70 1.14 3.50
N TYR A 117 -11.82 0.44 3.56
CA TYR A 117 -13.06 1.01 4.09
C TYR A 117 -12.89 1.49 5.53
N GLU A 118 -12.26 0.68 6.38
CA GLU A 118 -11.93 1.06 7.75
C GLU A 118 -11.02 2.28 7.79
N GLU A 119 -10.00 2.35 6.94
CA GLU A 119 -9.08 3.49 6.89
C GLU A 119 -9.84 4.81 6.63
N VAL A 120 -10.71 4.84 5.61
CA VAL A 120 -11.52 6.03 5.30
C VAL A 120 -12.46 6.38 6.47
N LEU A 121 -13.15 5.38 7.02
CA LEU A 121 -14.14 5.59 8.09
C LEU A 121 -13.51 5.93 9.44
N SER A 122 -12.22 5.63 9.64
CA SER A 122 -11.53 5.89 10.89
C SER A 122 -11.36 7.38 11.20
N GLY A 123 -11.33 8.22 10.16
CA GLY A 123 -11.08 9.66 10.29
C GLY A 123 -9.72 10.02 10.89
N ARG A 124 -8.75 9.10 10.91
CA ARG A 124 -7.42 9.31 11.51
C ARG A 124 -6.63 10.41 10.81
N ASP A 125 -6.62 10.39 9.49
CA ASP A 125 -5.92 11.35 8.65
C ASP A 125 -6.59 11.46 7.27
N LYS A 126 -6.83 12.69 6.82
CA LYS A 126 -7.49 12.94 5.53
C LYS A 126 -6.61 12.55 4.34
N GLY A 127 -5.28 12.67 4.46
CA GLY A 127 -4.36 12.28 3.40
C GLY A 127 -4.39 10.77 3.15
N SER A 128 -4.32 9.99 4.22
CA SER A 128 -4.43 8.52 4.21
C SER A 128 -5.81 8.08 3.72
N ALA A 129 -6.87 8.73 4.19
CA ALA A 129 -8.24 8.48 3.70
C ALA A 129 -8.38 8.74 2.20
N ARG A 130 -7.69 9.74 1.63
CA ARG A 130 -7.67 9.99 0.18
C ARG A 130 -7.10 8.81 -0.59
N PHE A 131 -5.92 8.33 -0.21
CA PHE A 131 -5.30 7.18 -0.89
C PHE A 131 -6.13 5.91 -0.75
N ALA A 132 -6.69 5.65 0.43
CA ALA A 132 -7.59 4.51 0.63
C ALA A 132 -8.85 4.62 -0.25
N TYR A 133 -9.41 5.82 -0.40
CA TYR A 133 -10.53 6.08 -1.29
C TYR A 133 -10.18 5.86 -2.77
N TRP A 134 -9.05 6.39 -3.24
CA TRP A 134 -8.58 6.16 -4.62
C TRP A 134 -8.32 4.68 -4.92
N LEU A 135 -7.72 3.95 -3.97
CA LEU A 135 -7.58 2.50 -4.08
C LEU A 135 -8.96 1.82 -4.21
N LEU A 136 -9.96 2.25 -3.42
CA LEU A 136 -11.32 1.72 -3.52
C LEU A 136 -11.97 2.02 -4.88
N GLU A 137 -11.75 3.20 -5.47
CA GLU A 137 -12.23 3.53 -6.81
C GLU A 137 -11.65 2.61 -7.89
N GLU A 138 -10.38 2.25 -7.75
CA GLU A 138 -9.71 1.35 -8.70
C GLU A 138 -10.08 -0.12 -8.55
N VAL A 139 -10.40 -0.58 -7.33
CA VAL A 139 -10.46 -2.01 -7.02
C VAL A 139 -11.82 -2.52 -6.58
N GLU A 140 -12.75 -1.67 -6.11
CA GLU A 140 -14.08 -2.14 -5.73
C GLU A 140 -14.93 -2.47 -6.97
N THR A 141 -15.51 -3.66 -6.96
CA THR A 141 -16.33 -4.19 -8.06
C THR A 141 -17.82 -3.87 -7.90
N ALA A 142 -18.22 -3.39 -6.72
CA ALA A 142 -19.58 -2.95 -6.41
C ALA A 142 -19.65 -1.41 -6.26
N PRO A 143 -19.93 -0.65 -7.34
CA PRO A 143 -19.93 0.82 -7.33
C PRO A 143 -20.82 1.44 -6.24
N ALA A 144 -21.93 0.77 -5.91
CA ALA A 144 -22.85 1.20 -4.86
C ALA A 144 -22.16 1.35 -3.48
N ARG A 145 -21.12 0.57 -3.19
CA ARG A 145 -20.39 0.66 -1.91
C ARG A 145 -19.51 1.91 -1.85
N VAL A 146 -18.78 2.21 -2.92
CA VAL A 146 -17.95 3.44 -3.01
C VAL A 146 -18.84 4.68 -2.96
N GLN A 147 -19.95 4.67 -3.72
CA GLN A 147 -20.95 5.77 -3.66
C GLN A 147 -21.51 5.94 -2.25
N ARG A 148 -21.84 4.83 -1.57
CA ARG A 148 -22.36 4.89 -0.20
C ARG A 148 -21.29 5.41 0.76
N LEU A 149 -20.04 4.99 0.62
CA LEU A 149 -18.92 5.48 1.42
C LEU A 149 -18.78 7.00 1.26
N LEU A 150 -18.76 7.51 0.03
CA LEU A 150 -18.62 8.94 -0.24
C LEU A 150 -19.75 9.76 0.42
N GLN A 151 -20.98 9.25 0.42
CA GLN A 151 -22.12 9.91 1.09
C GLN A 151 -21.97 10.00 2.61
N VAL A 152 -21.41 8.97 3.26
CA VAL A 152 -21.33 8.91 4.74
C VAL A 152 -20.03 9.45 5.30
N ALA A 153 -18.96 9.45 4.51
CA ALA A 153 -17.61 9.80 4.93
C ALA A 153 -17.10 11.10 4.29
N ARG A 154 -17.96 11.93 3.68
CA ARG A 154 -17.53 13.13 2.95
C ARG A 154 -16.69 14.07 3.82
N ASP A 155 -17.10 14.26 5.07
CA ASP A 155 -16.40 15.13 6.02
C ASP A 155 -15.03 14.57 6.47
N LEU A 156 -14.82 13.26 6.30
CA LEU A 156 -13.58 12.54 6.60
C LEU A 156 -12.57 12.56 5.45
N LEU A 157 -13.01 12.98 4.26
CA LEU A 157 -12.17 13.11 3.07
C LEU A 157 -11.68 14.56 2.89
N PRO A 158 -10.62 14.79 2.09
CA PRO A 158 -10.27 16.13 1.66
C PRO A 158 -11.32 16.71 0.70
N GLU A 159 -11.37 18.05 0.62
CA GLU A 159 -12.30 18.76 -0.25
C GLU A 159 -12.07 18.43 -1.73
N ASN A 160 -10.81 18.34 -2.14
CA ASN A 160 -10.41 17.95 -3.50
C ASN A 160 -9.95 16.48 -3.51
N LEU A 161 -10.65 15.67 -4.29
CA LEU A 161 -10.32 14.26 -4.55
C LEU A 161 -9.65 14.06 -5.91
N ASP A 162 -9.44 15.14 -6.66
CA ASP A 162 -8.80 15.16 -7.98
C ASP A 162 -7.26 15.31 -7.88
#